data_AF-C5L6E7-F1
#
_entry.id   AF-C5L6E7-F1
#
_cell.length_a   1.000
_cell.length_b   1.000
_cell.length_c   1.000
_cell.angle_alpha   90.00
_cell.angle_beta   90.00
_cell.angle_gamma   90.00
#
_symmetry.space_group_name_H-M   'P 1'
#
loop_
_entity.id
_entity.type
_entity.pdbx_description
1 polymer ?
#
loop_
_entity_poly.entity_id
_entity_poly.type
_entity_poly.pdbx_seq_one_letter_code
_entity_poly.pdbx_strand_id
1 'polypeptide(L)'
;MLSDKYGKDLDADLSLEQRAMSIAVQRMVEEHTYFLTLADMALQDGAFEVLNKKLMNLPTVARWIFPTFLLRSFKAILNGQGIGRLPEVDRKRRMKEDIEALSIILGEKKYLVNDDKPSTIDATVFGYLWSNFDTDSEFTKYMSCCTESEKYDNLMAYYTRMRDMMLKSHDKWAIKA
;
A
#
# COMPACT_ATOMS: atom_id res chain seq x y z
N MET A 1 9.60 20.38 6.32
CA MET A 1 8.50 19.42 6.04
C MET A 1 7.23 20.18 5.66
N LEU A 2 6.19 19.51 5.13
CA LEU A 2 4.91 20.16 4.82
C LEU A 2 4.23 20.73 6.08
N SER A 3 4.42 20.05 7.22
CA SER A 3 3.99 20.53 8.54
C SER A 3 4.54 21.92 8.86
N ASP A 4 5.84 22.15 8.66
CA ASP A 4 6.47 23.46 8.88
C ASP A 4 5.94 24.52 7.91
N LYS A 5 5.72 24.13 6.65
CA LYS A 5 5.22 25.04 5.61
C LYS A 5 3.79 25.51 5.88
N TYR A 6 2.94 24.63 6.41
CA TYR A 6 1.51 24.89 6.61
C TYR A 6 1.13 25.10 8.08
N GLY A 7 2.09 25.05 9.01
CA GLY A 7 1.85 25.17 10.45
C GLY A 7 0.91 24.10 11.00
N LYS A 8 0.87 22.91 10.40
CA LYS A 8 -0.05 21.83 10.75
C LYS A 8 0.72 20.55 11.04
N ASP A 9 0.82 20.21 12.31
CA ASP A 9 1.29 18.89 12.76
C ASP A 9 0.07 17.99 13.01
N LEU A 10 -0.11 16.97 12.17
CA LEU A 10 -1.20 16.00 12.29
C LEU A 10 -1.02 15.11 13.52
N ASP A 11 0.21 15.01 14.03
CA ASP A 11 0.58 14.14 15.12
C ASP A 11 0.64 14.88 16.47
N ALA A 12 0.35 16.19 16.49
CA ALA A 12 0.54 17.08 17.65
C ALA A 12 -0.03 16.52 18.96
N ASP A 13 -1.24 15.94 18.90
CA ASP A 13 -1.97 15.44 20.07
C ASP A 13 -1.70 13.95 20.38
N LEU A 14 -0.80 13.30 19.64
CA LEU A 14 -0.47 11.90 19.90
C LEU A 14 0.39 11.78 21.16
N SER A 15 0.01 10.83 22.02
CA SER A 15 0.84 10.39 23.14
C SER A 15 2.16 9.79 22.64
N LEU A 16 3.16 9.68 23.54
CA LEU A 16 4.45 9.09 23.19
C LEU A 16 4.30 7.64 22.68
N GLU A 17 3.36 6.88 23.26
CA GLU A 17 3.05 5.51 22.88
C GLU A 17 2.39 5.45 21.49
N GLN A 18 1.44 6.35 21.21
CA GLN A 18 0.81 6.46 19.90
C GLN A 18 1.83 6.82 18.82
N ARG A 19 2.75 7.76 19.11
CA ARG A 19 3.85 8.12 18.19
C ARG A 19 4.79 6.94 17.93
N ALA A 20 5.15 6.19 18.97
CA ALA A 20 5.99 5.00 18.83
C ALA A 20 5.28 3.93 17.97
N MET A 21 3.99 3.70 18.20
CA MET A 21 3.17 2.79 17.40
C MET A 21 3.11 3.24 15.93
N SER A 22 2.89 4.55 15.68
CA SER A 22 2.88 5.10 14.32
C SER A 22 4.19 4.81 13.58
N ILE A 23 5.35 4.96 14.23
CA ILE A 23 6.65 4.65 13.62
C ILE A 23 6.76 3.16 13.30
N ALA A 24 6.35 2.28 14.22
CA ALA A 24 6.40 0.83 13.99
C ALA A 24 5.53 0.41 12.80
N VAL A 25 4.29 0.91 12.74
CA VAL A 25 3.36 0.65 11.63
C VAL A 25 3.91 1.24 10.33
N GLN A 26 4.46 2.45 10.36
CA GLN A 26 5.05 3.07 9.18
C GLN A 26 6.15 2.20 8.59
N ARG A 27 7.08 1.71 9.41
CA ARG A 27 8.17 0.86 8.96
C ARG A 27 7.68 -0.50 8.46
N MET A 28 6.69 -1.09 9.11
CA MET A 28 6.05 -2.31 8.63
C MET A 28 5.50 -2.10 7.21
N VAL A 29 4.70 -1.05 7.00
CA VAL A 29 4.07 -0.80 5.69
C VAL A 29 5.09 -0.42 4.61
N GLU A 30 5.99 0.52 4.89
CA GLU A 30 6.94 1.07 3.90
C GLU A 30 8.10 0.13 3.60
N GLU A 31 8.62 -0.59 4.60
CA GLU A 31 9.87 -1.37 4.48
C GLU A 31 9.63 -2.88 4.42
N HIS A 32 8.39 -3.36 4.63
CA HIS A 32 8.07 -4.79 4.56
C HIS A 32 6.85 -5.06 3.67
N THR A 33 5.66 -4.56 4.03
CA THR A 33 4.41 -4.85 3.31
C THR A 33 4.46 -4.38 1.85
N TYR A 34 5.03 -3.19 1.59
CA TYR A 34 5.26 -2.70 0.24
C TYR A 34 6.09 -3.67 -0.63
N PHE A 35 7.17 -4.23 -0.08
CA PHE A 35 8.01 -5.17 -0.84
C PHE A 35 7.34 -6.53 -1.05
N LEU A 36 6.44 -6.94 -0.16
CA LEU A 36 5.60 -8.12 -0.39
C LEU A 36 4.61 -7.89 -1.54
N THR A 37 3.97 -6.73 -1.62
CA THR A 37 3.15 -6.33 -2.78
C THR A 37 3.97 -6.29 -4.07
N LEU A 38 5.17 -5.72 -4.03
CA LEU A 38 6.08 -5.71 -5.18
C LEU A 38 6.44 -7.14 -5.61
N ALA A 39 6.59 -8.07 -4.65
CA ALA A 39 6.85 -9.47 -4.92
C ALA A 39 5.65 -10.17 -5.58
N ASP A 40 4.43 -9.86 -5.15
CA ASP A 40 3.22 -10.35 -5.82
C ASP A 40 3.20 -9.92 -7.29
N MET A 41 3.50 -8.66 -7.56
CA MET A 41 3.53 -8.12 -8.92
C MET A 41 4.66 -8.71 -9.79
N ALA A 42 5.85 -8.92 -9.23
CA ALA A 42 7.05 -9.26 -10.00
C ALA A 42 7.40 -10.75 -10.05
N LEU A 43 6.87 -11.56 -9.12
CA LEU A 43 7.24 -12.98 -8.97
C LEU A 43 6.10 -13.95 -9.22
N GLN A 44 4.84 -13.51 -9.18
CA GLN A 44 3.71 -14.37 -9.53
C GLN A 44 3.53 -14.45 -11.06
N ASP A 45 3.23 -15.64 -11.56
CA ASP A 45 2.97 -15.88 -12.97
C ASP A 45 1.72 -15.10 -13.42
N GLY A 46 1.82 -14.35 -14.52
CA GLY A 46 0.68 -13.59 -15.08
C GLY A 46 0.47 -12.19 -14.49
N ALA A 47 1.01 -11.90 -13.31
CA ALA A 47 0.81 -10.61 -12.64
C ALA A 47 1.50 -9.45 -13.38
N PHE A 48 2.75 -9.66 -13.80
CA PHE A 48 3.51 -8.65 -14.53
C PHE A 48 2.95 -8.42 -15.94
N GLU A 49 2.35 -9.43 -16.56
CA GLU A 49 1.71 -9.32 -17.87
C GLU A 49 0.51 -8.37 -17.83
N VAL A 50 -0.27 -8.36 -16.75
CA VAL A 50 -1.36 -7.39 -16.54
C VAL A 50 -0.81 -5.97 -16.44
N LEU A 51 0.29 -5.76 -15.70
CA LEU A 51 0.95 -4.45 -15.66
C LEU A 51 1.51 -4.05 -17.03
N ASN A 52 2.15 -5.00 -17.73
CA ASN A 52 2.78 -4.75 -19.02
C ASN A 52 1.77 -4.30 -20.09
N LYS A 53 0.53 -4.82 -20.04
CA LYS A 53 -0.56 -4.35 -20.92
C LYS A 53 -0.82 -2.84 -20.76
N LYS A 54 -0.65 -2.28 -19.55
CA LYS A 54 -0.79 -0.83 -19.30
C LYS A 54 0.42 -0.03 -19.78
N LEU A 55 1.59 -0.64 -19.86
CA LEU A 55 2.80 -0.04 -20.44
C LEU A 55 2.77 0.02 -21.98
N MET A 56 1.72 -0.51 -22.62
CA MET A 56 1.52 -0.44 -24.07
C MET A 56 1.26 0.97 -24.61
N ASN A 57 1.29 2.02 -23.80
CA ASN A 57 1.25 3.41 -24.28
C ASN A 57 2.64 3.99 -24.61
N LEU A 58 3.73 3.25 -24.36
CA LEU A 58 5.10 3.70 -24.68
C LEU A 58 5.38 3.76 -26.20
N PRO A 59 6.39 4.47 -26.69
CA PRO A 59 6.83 4.35 -28.09
C PRO A 59 7.29 2.92 -28.43
N THR A 60 7.14 2.49 -29.69
CA THR A 60 7.34 1.09 -30.12
C THR A 60 8.64 0.48 -29.62
N VAL A 61 9.78 1.16 -29.77
CA VAL A 61 11.10 0.65 -29.34
C VAL A 61 11.16 0.49 -27.81
N ALA A 62 10.59 1.42 -27.05
CA ALA A 62 10.56 1.35 -25.59
C ALA A 62 9.70 0.18 -25.10
N ARG A 63 8.59 -0.16 -25.80
CA ARG A 63 7.72 -1.29 -25.43
C ARG A 63 8.44 -2.65 -25.42
N TRP A 64 9.47 -2.85 -26.25
CA TRP A 64 10.19 -4.13 -26.29
C TRP A 64 11.20 -4.30 -25.15
N ILE A 65 11.83 -3.20 -24.72
CA ILE A 65 12.96 -3.23 -23.79
C ILE A 65 12.50 -2.96 -22.35
N PHE A 66 11.63 -1.96 -22.19
CA PHE A 66 11.26 -1.42 -20.89
C PHE A 66 10.62 -2.45 -19.95
N PRO A 67 9.69 -3.33 -20.39
CA PRO A 67 9.07 -4.30 -19.49
C PRO A 67 10.06 -5.31 -18.93
N THR A 68 10.95 -5.83 -19.79
CA THR A 68 11.99 -6.77 -19.37
C THR A 68 12.96 -6.13 -18.39
N PHE A 69 13.36 -4.89 -18.65
CA PHE A 69 14.23 -4.13 -17.75
C PHE A 69 13.55 -3.85 -16.41
N LEU A 70 12.29 -3.41 -16.42
CA LEU A 70 11.50 -3.13 -15.22
C LEU A 70 11.35 -4.38 -14.34
N LEU A 71 10.98 -5.51 -14.93
CA LEU A 71 10.84 -6.78 -14.21
C LEU A 71 12.18 -7.22 -13.59
N ARG A 72 13.29 -7.11 -14.33
CA ARG A 72 14.63 -7.40 -13.80
C ARG A 72 15.00 -6.48 -12.65
N SER A 73 14.68 -5.19 -12.75
CA SER A 73 14.91 -4.20 -11.70
C SER A 73 14.14 -4.55 -10.43
N PHE A 74 12.84 -4.85 -10.54
CA PHE A 74 12.03 -5.29 -9.40
C PHE A 74 12.59 -6.55 -8.75
N LYS A 75 12.95 -7.57 -9.54
CA LYS A 75 13.57 -8.79 -9.02
C LYS A 75 14.89 -8.51 -8.30
N ALA A 76 15.71 -7.58 -8.81
CA ALA A 76 16.96 -7.19 -8.15
C ALA A 76 16.71 -6.47 -6.81
N ILE A 77 15.76 -5.52 -6.77
CA ILE A 77 15.36 -4.81 -5.54
C ILE A 77 14.84 -5.81 -4.50
N LEU A 78 13.94 -6.71 -4.89
CA LEU A 78 13.38 -7.74 -4.01
C LEU A 78 14.45 -8.68 -3.45
N ASN A 79 15.43 -9.07 -4.28
CA ASN A 79 16.57 -9.83 -3.80
C ASN A 79 17.44 -9.04 -2.83
N GLY A 80 17.68 -7.74 -3.09
CA GLY A 80 18.39 -6.84 -2.17
C GLY A 80 17.73 -6.78 -0.79
N GLN A 81 16.41 -6.64 -0.75
CA GLN A 81 15.59 -6.60 0.47
C GLN A 81 15.40 -7.98 1.15
N GLY A 82 15.82 -9.06 0.51
CA GLY A 82 15.66 -10.42 1.03
C GLY A 82 14.29 -11.07 0.80
N ILE A 83 13.23 -10.28 0.56
CA ILE A 83 11.88 -10.79 0.23
C ILE A 83 11.91 -11.69 -1.01
N GLY A 84 12.68 -11.32 -2.03
CA GLY A 84 12.81 -12.10 -3.27
C GLY A 84 13.44 -13.48 -3.10
N ARG A 85 14.07 -13.74 -1.94
CA ARG A 85 14.67 -15.04 -1.59
C ARG A 85 13.70 -15.99 -0.89
N LEU A 86 12.57 -15.47 -0.40
CA LEU A 86 11.58 -16.26 0.32
C LEU A 86 10.73 -17.10 -0.65
N PRO A 87 10.33 -18.32 -0.26
CA PRO A 87 9.28 -19.05 -0.96
C PRO A 87 7.97 -18.25 -1.00
N GLU A 88 7.13 -18.50 -2.02
CA GLU A 88 5.85 -17.80 -2.16
C GLU A 88 4.94 -17.99 -0.93
N VAL A 89 4.88 -19.20 -0.37
CA VAL A 89 4.10 -19.51 0.82
C VAL A 89 4.51 -18.64 2.02
N ASP A 90 5.81 -18.38 2.19
CA ASP A 90 6.30 -17.52 3.27
C ASP A 90 5.99 -16.05 3.02
N ARG A 91 6.06 -15.58 1.77
CA ARG A 91 5.67 -14.20 1.42
C ARG A 91 4.18 -13.97 1.70
N LYS A 92 3.32 -14.90 1.27
CA LYS A 92 1.87 -14.83 1.52
C LYS A 92 1.55 -14.89 3.02
N ARG A 93 2.23 -15.74 3.78
CA ARG A 93 2.09 -15.79 5.24
C ARG A 93 2.49 -14.46 5.90
N ARG A 94 3.62 -13.88 5.52
CA ARG A 94 4.07 -12.58 6.04
C ARG A 94 3.14 -11.43 5.67
N MET A 95 2.61 -11.42 4.45
CA MET A 95 1.59 -10.44 4.05
C MET A 95 0.36 -10.56 4.95
N LYS A 96 -0.08 -11.80 5.20
CA LYS A 96 -1.19 -12.04 6.12
C LYS A 96 -0.90 -11.50 7.51
N GLU A 97 0.27 -11.80 8.07
CA GLU A 97 0.68 -11.31 9.38
C GLU A 97 0.66 -9.78 9.46
N ASP A 98 1.14 -9.08 8.42
CA ASP A 98 1.13 -7.61 8.36
C ASP A 98 -0.30 -7.02 8.30
N ILE A 99 -1.17 -7.58 7.45
CA ILE A 99 -2.55 -7.10 7.30
C ILE A 99 -3.37 -7.40 8.57
N GLU A 100 -3.17 -8.58 9.16
CA GLU A 100 -3.76 -8.93 10.45
C GLU A 100 -3.29 -7.99 11.55
N ALA A 101 -2.00 -7.66 11.60
CA ALA A 101 -1.46 -6.69 12.55
C ALA A 101 -2.12 -5.30 12.37
N LEU A 102 -2.32 -4.83 11.14
CA LEU A 102 -3.06 -3.59 10.90
C LEU A 102 -4.50 -3.65 11.43
N SER A 103 -5.21 -4.75 11.17
CA SER A 103 -6.58 -4.94 11.69
C SER A 103 -6.62 -4.96 13.22
N ILE A 104 -5.67 -5.65 13.88
CA ILE A 104 -5.59 -5.72 15.34
C ILE A 104 -5.22 -4.36 15.94
N ILE A 105 -4.23 -3.68 15.36
CA ILE A 105 -3.80 -2.35 15.80
C ILE A 105 -4.95 -1.36 15.68
N LEU A 106 -5.72 -1.41 14.58
CA LEU A 106 -6.93 -0.61 14.42
C LEU A 106 -7.97 -0.98 15.49
N GLY A 107 -8.28 -2.26 15.65
CA GLY A 107 -9.30 -2.74 16.59
C GLY A 107 -10.65 -2.09 16.31
N GLU A 108 -11.25 -1.48 17.33
CA GLU A 108 -12.52 -0.73 17.24
C GLU A 108 -12.34 0.77 16.97
N LYS A 109 -11.10 1.27 16.88
CA LYS A 109 -10.82 2.69 16.67
C LYS A 109 -11.21 3.14 15.27
N LYS A 110 -11.61 4.40 15.11
CA LYS A 110 -11.87 5.00 13.79
C LYS A 110 -10.62 5.19 12.95
N TYR A 111 -9.47 5.48 13.59
CA TYR A 111 -8.15 5.69 13.00
C TYR A 111 -7.12 4.80 13.71
N LEU A 112 -5.95 4.58 13.09
CA LEU A 112 -5.00 3.53 13.51
C LEU A 112 -4.57 3.66 14.97
N VAL A 113 -4.25 4.89 15.41
CA VAL A 113 -3.72 5.15 16.76
C VAL A 113 -4.62 6.06 17.60
N ASN A 114 -5.72 6.58 17.06
CA ASN A 114 -6.64 7.50 17.75
C ASN A 114 -8.10 7.32 17.25
N ASP A 115 -9.10 7.76 18.02
CA ASP A 115 -10.51 7.75 17.59
C ASP A 115 -10.98 9.11 17.03
N ASP A 116 -10.44 10.22 17.55
CA ASP A 116 -11.00 11.55 17.27
C ASP A 116 -10.64 12.10 15.89
N LYS A 117 -9.37 11.96 15.49
CA LYS A 117 -8.85 12.52 14.24
C LYS A 117 -7.79 11.63 13.59
N PRO A 118 -7.69 11.62 12.24
CA PRO A 118 -6.61 10.94 11.56
C PRO A 118 -5.28 11.66 11.82
N SER A 119 -4.22 10.88 11.76
CA SER A 119 -2.83 11.29 11.97
C SER A 119 -1.99 10.97 10.72
N THR A 120 -0.69 11.27 10.76
CA THR A 120 0.20 10.99 9.62
C THR A 120 0.20 9.51 9.24
N ILE A 121 0.13 8.60 10.22
CA ILE A 121 0.15 7.16 9.94
C ILE A 121 -1.09 6.70 9.17
N ASP A 122 -2.24 7.32 9.42
CA ASP A 122 -3.47 7.01 8.68
C ASP A 122 -3.32 7.35 7.20
N ALA A 123 -2.66 8.47 6.87
CA ALA A 123 -2.37 8.84 5.50
C ALA A 123 -1.43 7.83 4.82
N THR A 124 -0.41 7.32 5.52
CA THR A 124 0.50 6.29 5.01
C THR A 124 -0.23 4.97 4.75
N VAL A 125 -0.95 4.44 5.74
CA VAL A 125 -1.67 3.17 5.63
C VAL A 125 -2.78 3.27 4.57
N PHE A 126 -3.54 4.37 4.56
CA PHE A 126 -4.55 4.61 3.55
C PHE A 126 -3.93 4.71 2.15
N GLY A 127 -2.84 5.47 1.98
CA GLY A 127 -2.17 5.62 0.69
C GLY A 127 -1.71 4.27 0.12
N TYR A 128 -1.13 3.43 0.98
CA TYR A 128 -0.77 2.06 0.61
C TYR A 128 -2.00 1.24 0.18
N LEU A 129 -3.04 1.15 1.01
CA LEU A 129 -4.25 0.37 0.69
C LEU A 129 -4.94 0.88 -0.59
N TRP A 130 -5.11 2.20 -0.71
CA TRP A 130 -5.73 2.84 -1.86
C TRP A 130 -4.96 2.54 -3.15
N SER A 131 -3.62 2.63 -3.13
CA SER A 131 -2.81 2.34 -4.32
C SER A 131 -2.93 0.89 -4.84
N ASN A 132 -3.42 -0.03 -4.01
CA ASN A 132 -3.63 -1.43 -4.37
C ASN A 132 -5.10 -1.73 -4.72
N PHE A 133 -6.05 -1.16 -3.97
CA PHE A 133 -7.48 -1.35 -4.20
C PHE A 133 -8.02 -0.54 -5.37
N ASP A 134 -7.52 0.68 -5.61
CA ASP A 134 -7.95 1.56 -6.71
C ASP A 134 -7.20 1.24 -8.01
N THR A 135 -7.06 -0.05 -8.29
CA THR A 135 -6.44 -0.56 -9.52
C THR A 135 -7.43 -1.39 -10.32
N ASP A 136 -7.00 -1.85 -11.50
CA ASP A 136 -7.83 -2.70 -12.36
C ASP A 136 -8.15 -4.00 -11.60
N SER A 137 -9.41 -4.45 -11.62
CA SER A 137 -9.84 -5.67 -10.94
C SER A 137 -9.01 -6.90 -11.34
N GLU A 138 -8.49 -6.93 -12.58
CA GLU A 138 -7.59 -7.99 -13.05
C GLU A 138 -6.22 -7.96 -12.39
N PHE A 139 -5.78 -6.80 -11.87
CA PHE A 139 -4.53 -6.64 -11.14
C PHE A 139 -4.71 -6.97 -9.66
N THR A 140 -5.82 -6.53 -9.06
CA THR A 140 -6.17 -6.77 -7.64
C THR A 140 -6.16 -8.26 -7.28
N LYS A 141 -6.55 -9.15 -8.20
CA LYS A 141 -6.55 -10.60 -7.96
C LYS A 141 -5.18 -11.22 -7.65
N TYR A 142 -4.10 -10.57 -8.09
CA TYR A 142 -2.73 -11.03 -7.81
C TYR A 142 -2.20 -10.45 -6.49
N MET A 143 -2.80 -9.38 -5.99
CA MET A 143 -2.33 -8.67 -4.80
C MET A 143 -2.86 -9.33 -3.54
N SER A 144 -1.99 -10.06 -2.83
CA SER A 144 -2.35 -10.75 -1.59
C SER A 144 -2.79 -9.76 -0.50
N CYS A 145 -2.26 -8.52 -0.49
CA CYS A 145 -2.71 -7.48 0.42
C CYS A 145 -4.21 -7.15 0.26
N CYS A 146 -4.74 -7.13 -0.96
CA CYS A 146 -6.15 -6.81 -1.22
C CYS A 146 -7.04 -7.95 -0.74
N THR A 147 -6.76 -9.16 -1.22
CA THR A 147 -7.53 -10.36 -0.88
C THR A 147 -7.48 -10.70 0.62
N GLU A 148 -6.39 -10.38 1.31
CA GLU A 148 -6.32 -10.54 2.76
C GLU A 148 -7.08 -9.44 3.49
N SER A 149 -6.94 -8.18 3.08
CA SER A 149 -7.63 -7.05 3.72
C SER A 149 -9.15 -7.19 3.69
N GLU A 150 -9.70 -7.76 2.61
CA GLU A 150 -11.13 -8.03 2.44
C GLU A 150 -11.72 -8.99 3.50
N LYS A 151 -10.88 -9.72 4.25
CA LYS A 151 -11.32 -10.61 5.33
C LYS A 151 -11.59 -9.88 6.64
N TYR A 152 -11.20 -8.61 6.76
CA TYR A 152 -11.25 -7.83 7.99
C TYR A 152 -12.21 -6.64 7.84
N ASP A 153 -13.45 -6.79 8.32
CA ASP A 153 -14.51 -5.77 8.20
C ASP A 153 -14.10 -4.41 8.79
N ASN A 154 -13.37 -4.40 9.91
CA ASN A 154 -12.91 -3.17 10.54
C ASN A 154 -11.91 -2.41 9.63
N LEU A 155 -11.01 -3.13 8.97
CA LEU A 155 -10.02 -2.56 8.06
C LEU A 155 -10.68 -2.02 6.78
N MET A 156 -11.67 -2.73 6.24
CA MET A 156 -12.44 -2.27 5.08
C MET A 156 -13.32 -1.06 5.41
N ALA A 157 -13.89 -1.00 6.61
CA ALA A 157 -14.61 0.17 7.11
C ALA A 157 -13.67 1.38 7.30
N TYR A 158 -12.45 1.15 7.81
CA TYR A 158 -11.40 2.17 7.89
C TYR A 158 -11.00 2.68 6.51
N TYR A 159 -10.70 1.79 5.56
CA TYR A 159 -10.36 2.15 4.19
C TYR A 159 -11.44 3.02 3.54
N THR A 160 -12.71 2.61 3.66
CA THR A 160 -13.84 3.35 3.09
C THR A 160 -13.96 4.75 3.70
N ARG A 161 -13.81 4.87 5.02
CA ARG A 161 -13.87 6.16 5.72
C ARG A 161 -12.73 7.10 5.31
N MET A 162 -11.51 6.58 5.22
CA MET A 162 -10.35 7.36 4.78
C MET A 162 -10.47 7.76 3.31
N ARG A 163 -10.93 6.85 2.45
CA ARG A 163 -11.21 7.11 1.03
C ARG A 163 -12.22 8.25 0.88
N ASP A 164 -13.34 8.14 1.57
CA ASP A 164 -14.37 9.18 1.54
C ASP A 164 -13.82 10.52 2.03
N MET A 165 -13.06 10.54 3.13
CA MET A 165 -12.48 11.77 3.66
C MET A 165 -11.51 12.42 2.68
N MET A 166 -10.57 11.64 2.13
CA MET A 166 -9.51 12.14 1.26
C MET A 166 -10.04 12.49 -0.14
N LEU A 167 -10.94 11.66 -0.70
CA LEU A 167 -11.46 11.79 -2.05
C LEU A 167 -12.71 12.68 -2.18
N LYS A 168 -13.44 12.98 -1.10
CA LYS A 168 -14.51 14.01 -1.14
C LYS A 168 -13.99 15.40 -1.52
N SER A 169 -12.69 15.65 -1.42
CA SER A 169 -12.07 16.90 -1.89
C SER A 169 -11.63 16.90 -3.37
N HIS A 170 -11.72 15.76 -4.07
CA HIS A 170 -11.12 15.55 -5.40
C HIS A 170 -12.01 15.94 -6.60
N ASP A 171 -13.27 16.37 -6.41
CA ASP A 171 -14.10 16.93 -7.50
C ASP A 171 -13.44 18.14 -8.21
N LYS A 172 -12.46 18.79 -7.58
CA LYS A 172 -11.70 19.92 -8.16
C LYS A 172 -10.47 19.52 -8.98
N TRP A 173 -10.03 18.27 -8.89
CA TRP A 173 -8.76 17.80 -9.48
C TRP A 173 -8.92 16.55 -10.34
N ALA A 174 -10.15 16.19 -10.70
CA ALA A 174 -10.41 15.15 -11.70
C ALA A 174 -9.69 15.54 -13.00
N ILE A 175 -8.52 14.94 -13.22
CA ILE A 175 -7.88 14.92 -14.52
C ILE A 175 -8.84 14.12 -15.39
N LYS A 176 -9.59 14.83 -16.24
CA LYS A 176 -10.40 14.20 -17.28
C LYS A 176 -9.47 13.28 -18.08
N ALA A 177 -9.73 11.98 -17.98
CA ALA A 177 -9.16 10.99 -18.87
C ALA A 177 -9.62 11.25 -20.32
#